data_AF-A0A7C2H3H7-F1
#
_entry.id   AF-A0A7C2H3H7-F1
#
_cell.length_a   1.000
_cell.length_b   1.000
_cell.length_c   1.000
_cell.angle_alpha   90.00
_cell.angle_beta   90.00
_cell.angle_gamma   90.00
#
_symmetry.space_group_name_H-M   'P 1'
#
loop_
_entity.id
_entity.type
_entity.pdbx_description
1 polymer ?
#
loop_
_entity_poly.entity_id
_entity_poly.type
_entity_poly.pdbx_seq_one_letter_code
_entity_poly.pdbx_strand_id
1 'polypeptide(L)'
;MRDPRASMPPASPFQPNEEKIRRILSGDMKTLNDYANELGQYLANKDVSFSQLRSILDEVQKVQKVPTKRYDEKRLLLLRPKLAYVVSKQTRRGTRDAMNDFKKTLDKFIINTNESNFLNFRYFVEAVIAYHRYHERGHRSEAD
;
A
#
# COMPACT_ATOMS: atom_id res chain seq x y z
N MET A 1 31.54 10.76 -15.20
CA MET A 1 30.66 9.61 -14.96
C MET A 1 29.22 10.11 -14.96
N ARG A 2 28.41 9.81 -15.98
CA ARG A 2 26.97 10.09 -15.95
C ARG A 2 26.31 9.01 -15.10
N ASP A 3 25.60 9.41 -14.05
CA ASP A 3 24.77 8.51 -13.26
C ASP A 3 23.76 7.80 -14.19
N PRO A 4 23.79 6.46 -14.32
CA PRO A 4 22.86 5.71 -15.15
C PRO A 4 21.39 5.97 -14.79
N ARG A 5 21.12 6.43 -13.55
CA ARG A 5 19.78 6.73 -13.04
C ARG A 5 19.21 8.05 -13.55
N ALA A 6 20.01 8.92 -14.17
CA ALA A 6 19.54 10.19 -14.73
C ALA A 6 18.74 10.04 -16.03
N SER A 7 18.60 8.82 -16.56
CA SER A 7 17.93 8.54 -17.84
C SER A 7 16.65 7.71 -17.74
N MET A 8 16.26 7.24 -16.55
CA MET A 8 14.95 6.63 -16.39
C MET A 8 13.90 7.74 -16.37
N PRO A 9 12.88 7.70 -17.27
CA PRO A 9 11.73 8.57 -17.11
C PRO A 9 11.18 8.40 -15.69
N PRO A 10 10.71 9.48 -15.03
CA PRO A 10 10.15 9.34 -13.70
C PRO A 10 9.10 8.23 -13.76
N ALA A 11 9.32 7.14 -12.99
CA ALA A 11 8.37 6.03 -12.96
C ALA A 11 6.97 6.61 -12.83
N SER A 12 6.12 6.35 -13.82
CA SER A 12 4.77 6.92 -13.91
C SER A 12 4.06 6.77 -12.57
N PRO A 13 3.28 7.76 -12.12
CA PRO A 13 2.55 7.65 -10.86
C PRO A 13 1.69 6.40 -10.85
N PHE A 14 1.69 5.70 -9.73
CA PHE A 14 0.87 4.49 -9.57
C PHE A 14 -0.59 4.90 -9.49
N GLN A 15 -1.41 4.44 -10.44
CA GLN A 15 -2.83 4.77 -10.48
C GLN A 15 -3.67 3.60 -9.98
N PRO A 16 -4.70 3.85 -9.15
CA PRO A 16 -5.63 2.81 -8.72
C PRO A 16 -6.32 2.17 -9.94
N ASN A 17 -6.23 0.84 -10.06
CA ASN A 17 -6.97 0.08 -11.06
C ASN A 17 -8.23 -0.53 -10.43
N GLU A 18 -9.39 0.06 -10.73
CA GLU A 18 -10.67 -0.33 -10.11
C GLU A 18 -11.07 -1.79 -10.42
N GLU A 19 -10.73 -2.29 -11.62
CA GLU A 19 -11.03 -3.68 -11.99
C GLU A 19 -10.18 -4.67 -11.17
N LYS A 20 -8.87 -4.41 -11.03
CA LYS A 20 -8.00 -5.24 -10.17
C LYS A 20 -8.52 -5.21 -8.72
N ILE A 21 -8.91 -4.04 -8.21
CA ILE A 21 -9.45 -3.87 -6.85
C ILE A 21 -10.74 -4.71 -6.66
N ARG A 22 -11.67 -4.64 -7.62
CA ARG A 22 -12.90 -5.43 -7.60
C ARG A 22 -12.62 -6.93 -7.55
N ARG A 23 -11.72 -7.42 -8.41
CA ARG A 23 -11.29 -8.83 -8.44
C ARG A 23 -10.67 -9.27 -7.12
N ILE A 24 -9.79 -8.45 -6.54
CA ILE A 24 -9.16 -8.72 -5.24
C ILE A 24 -10.21 -8.84 -4.14
N LEU A 25 -11.13 -7.88 -4.06
CA LEU A 25 -12.21 -7.91 -3.06
C LEU A 25 -13.15 -9.11 -3.26
N SER A 26 -13.33 -9.60 -4.49
CA SER A 26 -14.06 -10.83 -4.79
C SER A 26 -13.29 -12.13 -4.49
N GLY A 27 -12.03 -12.05 -4.06
CA GLY A 27 -11.23 -13.20 -3.65
C GLY A 27 -10.22 -13.73 -4.69
N ASP A 28 -9.95 -12.98 -5.76
CA ASP A 28 -8.92 -13.36 -6.73
C ASP A 28 -7.50 -13.15 -6.16
N MET A 29 -6.94 -14.22 -5.60
CA MET A 29 -5.62 -14.19 -4.97
C MET A 29 -4.46 -14.00 -5.94
N LYS A 30 -4.63 -14.40 -7.22
CA LYS A 30 -3.60 -14.16 -8.23
C LYS A 30 -3.48 -12.67 -8.52
N THR A 31 -4.62 -12.02 -8.76
CA THR A 31 -4.66 -10.57 -8.97
C THR A 31 -4.17 -9.80 -7.74
N LEU A 32 -4.49 -10.29 -6.52
CA LEU A 32 -3.98 -9.72 -5.28
C LEU A 32 -2.45 -9.75 -5.25
N ASN A 33 -1.86 -10.91 -5.50
CA ASN A 33 -0.42 -11.10 -5.42
C ASN A 33 0.33 -10.23 -6.45
N ASP A 34 -0.12 -10.26 -7.71
CA ASP A 34 0.50 -9.51 -8.79
C ASP A 34 0.41 -7.99 -8.53
N TYR A 35 -0.77 -7.49 -8.14
CA TYR A 35 -0.98 -6.07 -7.91
C TYR A 35 -0.28 -5.57 -6.63
N ALA A 36 -0.22 -6.40 -5.58
CA ALA A 36 0.51 -6.08 -4.36
C ALA A 36 2.02 -6.00 -4.61
N ASN A 37 2.56 -6.87 -5.48
CA ASN A 37 3.96 -6.82 -5.88
C ASN A 37 4.29 -5.54 -6.66
N GLU A 38 3.48 -5.19 -7.67
CA GLU A 38 3.62 -3.94 -8.44
C GLU A 38 3.67 -2.71 -7.51
N LEU A 39 2.71 -2.62 -6.57
CA LEU A 39 2.63 -1.52 -5.63
C LEU A 39 3.75 -1.52 -4.60
N GLY A 40 4.10 -2.68 -4.04
CA GLY A 40 5.18 -2.83 -3.08
C GLY A 40 6.53 -2.40 -3.67
N GLN A 41 6.81 -2.82 -4.91
CA GLN A 41 8.00 -2.41 -5.64
C GLN A 41 8.02 -0.90 -5.91
N TYR A 42 6.91 -0.33 -6.36
CA TYR A 42 6.78 1.12 -6.58
C TYR A 42 7.10 1.91 -5.31
N LEU A 43 6.58 1.49 -4.16
CA LEU A 43 6.82 2.17 -2.88
C LEU A 43 8.28 2.04 -2.42
N ALA A 44 8.90 0.87 -2.62
CA ALA A 44 10.30 0.64 -2.28
C ALA A 44 11.22 1.54 -3.10
N ASN A 45 10.99 1.63 -4.42
CA ASN A 45 11.72 2.51 -5.35
C ASN A 45 11.61 4.01 -5.02
N LYS A 46 10.65 4.42 -4.18
CA LYS A 46 10.40 5.81 -3.79
C LYS A 46 10.81 6.11 -2.35
N ASP A 47 11.62 5.21 -1.75
CA ASP A 47 12.12 5.30 -0.39
C ASP A 47 11.02 5.46 0.66
N VAL A 48 9.84 4.88 0.42
CA VAL A 48 8.78 4.86 1.44
C VAL A 48 9.25 4.00 2.61
N SER A 49 9.17 4.56 3.82
CA SER A 49 9.65 3.87 5.01
C SER A 49 8.78 2.65 5.35
N PHE A 50 9.45 1.51 5.60
CA PHE A 50 8.80 0.32 6.11
C PHE A 50 8.01 0.58 7.41
N SER A 51 8.53 1.43 8.32
CA SER A 51 7.84 1.72 9.58
C SER A 51 6.52 2.46 9.38
N GLN A 52 6.43 3.32 8.36
CA GLN A 52 5.19 4.03 8.01
C GLN A 52 4.14 3.05 7.45
N LEU A 53 4.56 2.14 6.56
CA LEU A 53 3.68 1.13 6.01
C LEU A 53 3.21 0.14 7.09
N ARG A 54 4.11 -0.28 7.99
CA ARG A 54 3.78 -1.15 9.12
C ARG A 54 2.74 -0.51 10.05
N SER A 55 2.86 0.79 10.32
CA SER A 55 1.87 1.55 11.10
C SER A 55 0.50 1.59 10.41
N ILE A 56 0.45 1.70 9.08
CA ILE A 56 -0.82 1.63 8.33
C ILE A 56 -1.45 0.23 8.48
N LEU A 57 -0.65 -0.84 8.41
CA LEU A 57 -1.15 -2.20 8.63
C LEU A 57 -1.72 -2.38 10.04
N ASP A 58 -1.08 -1.84 11.08
CA ASP A 58 -1.63 -1.88 12.44
C ASP A 58 -3.01 -1.22 12.51
N GLU A 59 -3.22 -0.12 11.80
CA GLU A 59 -4.53 0.55 11.74
C GLU A 59 -5.58 -0.27 10.97
N VAL A 60 -5.18 -0.92 9.86
CA VAL A 60 -6.06 -1.85 9.12
C VAL A 60 -6.45 -3.03 10.02
N GLN A 61 -5.51 -3.62 10.74
CA GLN A 61 -5.79 -4.74 11.65
C GLN A 61 -6.79 -4.36 12.75
N LYS A 62 -6.73 -3.12 13.27
CA LYS A 62 -7.67 -2.60 14.27
C LYS A 62 -9.11 -2.45 13.78
N VAL A 63 -9.39 -2.52 12.47
CA VAL A 63 -10.76 -2.55 11.93
C VAL A 63 -11.51 -3.79 12.39
N GLN A 64 -10.80 -4.89 12.62
CA GLN A 64 -11.35 -6.09 13.20
C GLN A 64 -10.93 -6.22 14.66
N LYS A 65 -11.88 -6.18 15.59
CA LYS A 65 -11.57 -6.33 17.03
C LYS A 65 -11.14 -7.76 17.33
N VAL A 66 -10.06 -7.95 18.08
CA VAL A 66 -9.62 -9.26 18.59
C VAL A 66 -10.03 -9.36 20.07
N PRO A 67 -10.51 -10.52 20.57
CA PRO A 67 -10.66 -11.82 19.89
C PRO A 67 -11.97 -12.02 19.13
N THR A 68 -12.93 -11.10 19.27
CA THR A 68 -14.30 -11.27 18.75
C THR A 68 -14.40 -11.31 17.22
N LYS A 69 -13.32 -10.94 16.52
CA LYS A 69 -13.24 -10.80 15.06
C LYS A 69 -14.36 -9.94 14.45
N ARG A 70 -14.99 -9.08 15.26
CA ARG A 70 -16.09 -8.24 14.81
C ARG A 70 -15.56 -7.10 13.95
N TYR A 71 -16.12 -6.97 12.75
CA TYR A 71 -15.85 -5.86 11.83
C TYR A 71 -16.42 -4.54 12.37
N ASP A 72 -15.65 -3.46 12.23
CA ASP A 72 -16.00 -2.11 12.66
C ASP A 72 -15.87 -1.14 11.48
N GLU A 73 -16.98 -0.92 10.78
CA GLU A 73 -17.05 -0.05 9.61
C GLU A 73 -16.57 1.38 9.89
N LYS A 74 -16.86 1.90 11.09
CA LYS A 74 -16.41 3.26 11.49
C LYS A 74 -14.88 3.32 11.50
N ARG A 75 -14.21 2.26 11.98
CA ARG A 75 -12.75 2.18 11.97
C ARG A 75 -12.19 2.07 10.57
N LEU A 76 -12.85 1.34 9.66
CA LEU A 76 -12.47 1.29 8.25
C LEU A 76 -12.49 2.70 7.63
N LEU A 77 -13.59 3.45 7.82
CA LEU A 77 -13.72 4.81 7.29
C LEU A 77 -12.70 5.78 7.88
N LEU A 78 -12.32 5.61 9.14
CA LEU A 78 -11.27 6.41 9.81
C LEU A 78 -9.86 6.17 9.27
N LEU A 79 -9.62 5.14 8.44
CA LEU A 79 -8.34 4.98 7.77
C LEU A 79 -8.05 6.13 6.79
N ARG A 80 -9.08 6.68 6.13
CA ARG A 80 -8.92 7.75 5.13
C ARG A 80 -8.23 9.00 5.70
N PRO A 81 -8.71 9.62 6.80
CA PRO A 81 -8.04 10.76 7.41
C PRO A 81 -6.66 10.39 7.99
N LYS A 82 -6.47 9.17 8.52
CA LYS A 82 -5.16 8.71 9.01
C LYS A 82 -4.12 8.63 7.90
N LEU A 83 -4.49 8.07 6.75
CA LEU A 83 -3.62 8.02 5.58
C LEU A 83 -3.27 9.42 5.07
N ALA A 84 -4.23 10.34 5.03
CA ALA A 84 -3.97 11.73 4.64
C ALA A 84 -2.95 12.41 5.56
N TYR A 85 -3.03 12.16 6.86
CA TYR A 85 -2.06 12.66 7.84
C TYR A 85 -0.67 12.03 7.67
N VAL A 86 -0.58 10.74 7.34
CA VAL A 86 0.70 10.09 7.03
C VAL A 86 1.34 10.70 5.77
N VAL A 87 0.55 11.00 4.73
CA VAL A 87 1.03 11.68 3.51
C VAL A 87 1.59 13.06 3.83
N SER A 88 0.88 13.87 4.64
CA SER A 88 1.29 15.24 4.93
C SER A 88 2.61 15.34 5.70
N LYS A 89 2.97 14.30 6.46
CA LYS A 89 4.26 14.19 7.17
C LYS A 89 5.47 13.96 6.28
N GLN A 90 5.28 13.55 5.02
CA GLN A 90 6.40 13.30 4.13
C GLN A 90 7.05 14.63 3.74
N THR A 91 8.37 14.71 3.84
CA THR A 91 9.15 15.91 3.50
C THR A 91 9.70 15.85 2.07
N ARG A 92 10.19 14.67 1.66
CA ARG A 92 10.69 14.40 0.30
C ARG A 92 9.52 14.30 -0.68
N ARG A 93 9.58 15.05 -1.78
CA ARG A 93 8.52 15.10 -2.81
C ARG A 93 8.21 13.72 -3.39
N GLY A 94 9.22 12.96 -3.83
CA GLY A 94 9.00 11.63 -4.42
C GLY A 94 8.32 10.65 -3.46
N THR A 95 8.76 10.62 -2.19
CA THR A 95 8.13 9.80 -1.14
C THR A 95 6.72 10.26 -0.81
N ARG A 96 6.47 11.58 -0.79
CA ARG A 96 5.12 12.16 -0.60
C ARG A 96 4.17 11.74 -1.71
N ASP A 97 4.61 11.86 -2.96
CA ASP A 97 3.81 11.52 -4.14
C ASP A 97 3.48 10.02 -4.14
N ALA A 98 4.47 9.16 -3.86
CA ALA A 98 4.26 7.71 -3.74
C ALA A 98 3.31 7.34 -2.59
N MET A 99 3.44 7.98 -1.42
CA MET A 99 2.52 7.78 -0.30
C MET A 99 1.11 8.28 -0.64
N ASN A 100 0.98 9.34 -1.44
CA ASN A 100 -0.32 9.84 -1.90
C ASN A 100 -0.97 8.86 -2.88
N ASP A 101 -0.20 8.24 -3.78
CA ASP A 101 -0.69 7.20 -4.70
C ASP A 101 -1.12 5.93 -3.94
N PHE A 102 -0.36 5.53 -2.92
CA PHE A 102 -0.77 4.46 -2.00
C PHE A 102 -2.08 4.82 -1.29
N LYS A 103 -2.19 6.04 -0.75
CA LYS A 103 -3.41 6.54 -0.11
C LYS A 103 -4.60 6.55 -1.08
N LYS A 104 -4.44 6.96 -2.33
CA LYS A 104 -5.51 6.91 -3.35
C LYS A 104 -5.94 5.47 -3.63
N THR A 105 -5.00 4.54 -3.73
CA THR A 105 -5.27 3.13 -3.95
C THR A 105 -6.05 2.54 -2.78
N LEU A 106 -5.60 2.77 -1.55
CA LEU A 106 -6.31 2.32 -0.35
C LEU A 106 -7.68 3.00 -0.20
N ASP A 107 -7.85 4.25 -0.63
CA ASP A 107 -9.16 4.93 -0.61
C ASP A 107 -10.19 4.15 -1.42
N LYS A 108 -9.80 3.66 -2.60
CA LYS A 108 -10.67 2.84 -3.45
C LYS A 108 -10.97 1.48 -2.83
N PHE A 109 -10.01 0.84 -2.18
CA PHE A 109 -10.27 -0.36 -1.40
C PHE A 109 -11.26 -0.09 -0.26
N ILE A 110 -11.01 0.95 0.55
CA ILE A 110 -11.84 1.33 1.70
C ILE A 110 -13.30 1.56 1.30
N ILE A 111 -13.54 2.28 0.22
CA ILE A 111 -14.91 2.57 -0.27
C ILE A 111 -15.66 1.31 -0.70
N ASN A 112 -14.95 0.31 -1.23
CA ASN A 112 -15.55 -0.92 -1.75
C ASN A 112 -15.51 -2.09 -0.74
N THR A 113 -14.93 -1.86 0.44
CA THR A 113 -14.78 -2.89 1.47
C THR A 113 -15.99 -2.90 2.40
N ASN A 114 -16.46 -4.08 2.72
CA ASN A 114 -17.49 -4.36 3.71
C ASN A 114 -17.06 -5.58 4.56
N GLU A 115 -17.90 -5.99 5.51
CA GLU A 115 -17.57 -7.09 6.43
C GLU A 115 -17.19 -8.40 5.70
N SER A 116 -17.89 -8.74 4.60
CA SER A 116 -17.70 -10.01 3.89
C SER A 116 -16.37 -10.10 3.13
N ASN A 117 -15.83 -8.96 2.69
CA ASN A 117 -14.61 -8.91 1.87
C ASN A 117 -13.42 -8.23 2.57
N PHE A 118 -13.60 -7.72 3.80
CA PHE A 118 -12.56 -7.06 4.58
C PHE A 118 -11.28 -7.91 4.70
N LEU A 119 -11.42 -9.23 4.79
CA LEU A 119 -10.27 -10.13 4.88
C LEU A 119 -9.37 -10.03 3.64
N ASN A 120 -9.96 -9.94 2.44
CA ASN A 120 -9.22 -9.78 1.18
C ASN A 120 -8.50 -8.43 1.12
N PHE A 121 -9.17 -7.36 1.59
CA PHE A 121 -8.53 -6.05 1.74
C PHE A 121 -7.31 -6.11 2.68
N ARG A 122 -7.45 -6.76 3.84
CA ARG A 122 -6.35 -6.93 4.80
C ARG A 122 -5.18 -7.69 4.17
N TYR A 123 -5.45 -8.81 3.51
CA TYR A 123 -4.42 -9.60 2.83
C TYR A 123 -3.68 -8.80 1.76
N PHE A 124 -4.39 -7.95 1.01
CA PHE A 124 -3.75 -7.08 0.04
C PHE A 124 -2.75 -6.11 0.70
N VAL A 125 -3.14 -5.45 1.81
CA VAL A 125 -2.24 -4.53 2.53
C VAL A 125 -1.03 -5.28 3.10
N GLU A 126 -1.24 -6.47 3.66
CA GLU A 126 -0.16 -7.33 4.17
C GLU A 126 0.82 -7.73 3.05
N ALA A 127 0.31 -8.13 1.88
CA ALA A 127 1.11 -8.50 0.73
C ALA A 127 1.92 -7.31 0.18
N VAL A 128 1.34 -6.11 0.08
CA VAL A 128 2.06 -4.90 -0.35
C VAL A 128 3.27 -4.64 0.54
N ILE A 129 3.12 -4.81 1.86
CA ILE A 129 4.20 -4.59 2.83
C ILE A 129 5.27 -5.67 2.75
N ALA A 130 4.87 -6.92 2.53
CA ALA A 130 5.80 -8.02 2.33
C ALA A 130 6.65 -7.81 1.08
N TYR A 131 6.03 -7.45 -0.05
CA TYR A 131 6.74 -7.14 -1.29
C TYR A 131 7.59 -5.89 -1.20
N HIS A 132 7.10 -4.82 -0.54
CA HIS A 132 7.91 -3.64 -0.25
C HIS A 132 9.21 -4.02 0.46
N ARG A 133 9.11 -4.83 1.53
CA ARG A 133 10.27 -5.27 2.30
C ARG A 133 11.22 -6.14 1.50
N TYR A 134 10.69 -6.99 0.62
CA TYR A 134 11.47 -7.81 -0.30
C TYR A 134 12.31 -6.93 -1.25
N HIS A 135 11.67 -5.97 -1.93
CA HIS A 135 12.35 -5.07 -2.88
C HIS A 135 13.31 -4.09 -2.19
N GLU A 136 12.95 -3.57 -1.00
CA GLU A 136 13.82 -2.71 -0.21
C GLU A 136 15.16 -3.38 0.14
N ARG A 137 15.15 -4.68 0.45
CA ARG A 137 16.38 -5.44 0.75
C ARG A 137 17.23 -5.68 -0.50
N GLY A 138 16.60 -6.00 -1.64
CA GLY A 138 17.28 -6.16 -2.92
C GLY A 138 18.02 -4.90 -3.37
N HIS A 139 17.42 -3.71 -3.16
CA HIS A 139 18.07 -2.44 -3.49
C HIS A 139 19.30 -2.11 -2.65
N ARG A 140 19.38 -2.63 -1.42
CA ARG A 140 20.54 -2.37 -0.53
C ARG A 140 21.71 -3.29 -0.86
N SER A 141 21.45 -4.53 -1.28
CA SER A 141 22.50 -5.49 -1.64
C SER A 141 23.20 -5.20 -2.97
N GLU A 142 22.60 -4.38 -3.86
CA GLU A 142 23.21 -3.98 -5.13
C GLU A 142 24.04 -2.68 -5.03
N ALA A 143 24.00 -2.00 -3.88
CA ALA A 143 24.70 -0.75 -3.63
C ALA A 143 26.00 -0.91 -2.84
N ASP A 144 26.26 -2.11 -2.31
CA ASP A 144 27.46 -2.54 -1.59
C ASP A 144 28.36 -3.37 -2.53
#